data_AF-A0A958LX73-F1
#
_entry.id   AF-A0A958LX73-F1
#
_cell.length_a   1.000
_cell.length_b   1.000
_cell.length_c   1.000
_cell.angle_alpha   90.00
_cell.angle_beta   90.00
_cell.angle_gamma   90.00
#
_symmetry.space_group_name_H-M   'P 1'
#
loop_
_entity.id
_entity.type
_entity.pdbx_description
1 polymer ?
#
loop_
_entity_poly.entity_id
_entity_poly.type
_entity_poly.pdbx_seq_one_letter_code
_entity_poly.pdbx_strand_id
1 'polypeptide(L)' 'MELNMLKCKIHRATVTEADLSYEGSVSIDPTLIKAANLLLNEKVDILNCNNGERFSTYVIKGKKGQV' A
#
# COMPACT_ATOMS: atom_id res chain seq x y z
N MET A 1 -0.27 6.77 -28.45
CA MET A 1 0.26 5.59 -27.74
C MET A 1 0.45 6.00 -26.29
N GLU A 2 -0.15 5.28 -25.35
CA GLU A 2 0.00 5.53 -23.90
C GLU A 2 0.91 4.47 -23.29
N LEU A 3 1.77 4.87 -22.34
CA LEU A 3 2.70 3.99 -21.62
C LEU A 3 2.31 3.94 -20.14
N ASN A 4 2.23 2.74 -19.59
CA ASN A 4 2.03 2.54 -18.15
C ASN A 4 3.36 2.34 -17.46
N MET A 5 3.74 3.29 -16.60
CA MET A 5 5.00 3.29 -15.87
C MET A 5 4.74 3.19 -14.37
N LEU A 6 5.68 2.61 -13.63
CA LEU A 6 5.63 2.59 -12.17
C LEU A 6 5.80 4.01 -11.61
N LYS A 7 4.76 4.55 -10.95
CA LYS A 7 4.82 5.86 -10.30
C LYS A 7 5.75 5.86 -9.08
N CYS A 8 5.57 4.89 -8.18
CA CYS A 8 6.32 4.77 -6.93
C CYS A 8 6.23 3.35 -6.34
N LYS A 9 7.04 3.06 -5.30
CA LYS A 9 6.93 1.83 -4.51
C LYS A 9 7.40 2.04 -3.07
N ILE A 10 6.82 1.26 -2.15
CA ILE A 10 7.40 0.99 -0.83
C ILE A 10 8.00 -0.41 -0.89
N HIS A 11 9.32 -0.52 -0.73
CA HIS A 11 10.01 -1.79 -0.93
C HIS A 11 10.18 -2.55 0.39
N ARG A 12 9.70 -3.80 0.43
CA ARG A 12 9.87 -4.73 1.56
C ARG A 12 9.38 -4.19 2.91
N ALA A 13 8.25 -3.49 2.92
CA ALA A 13 7.56 -3.19 4.16
C ALA A 13 7.09 -4.48 4.86
N THR A 14 6.96 -4.39 6.19
CA THR A 14 6.45 -5.48 7.02
C THR A 14 5.02 -5.16 7.40
N VAL A 15 4.09 -6.08 7.12
CA VAL A 15 2.70 -5.97 7.55
C VAL A 15 2.66 -5.91 9.07
N THR A 16 2.01 -4.87 9.59
CA THR A 16 1.91 -4.57 11.01
C THR A 16 0.62 -5.08 11.64
N GLU A 17 -0.46 -5.15 10.87
CA GLU A 17 -1.77 -5.59 11.31
C GLU A 17 -2.58 -6.14 10.11
N ALA A 18 -3.50 -7.08 10.37
CA ALA A 18 -4.43 -7.59 9.37
C ALA A 18 -5.76 -7.97 10.04
N ASP A 19 -6.87 -7.47 9.51
CA ASP A 19 -8.23 -7.73 10.01
C ASP A 19 -9.14 -8.11 8.83
N LEU A 20 -9.82 -9.27 8.95
CA LEU A 20 -10.75 -9.79 7.94
C LEU A 20 -12.05 -8.98 7.86
N SER A 21 -12.44 -8.32 8.95
CA SER A 21 -13.67 -7.53 9.04
C SER A 21 -13.46 -6.09 8.56
N TYR A 22 -12.22 -5.72 8.27
CA TYR A 22 -11.85 -4.39 7.84
C TYR A 22 -12.17 -4.17 6.36
N GLU A 23 -12.62 -2.96 6.02
CA GLU A 23 -13.02 -2.59 4.67
C GLU A 23 -11.81 -2.45 3.73
N GLY A 24 -11.30 -3.60 3.28
CA GLY A 24 -10.66 -3.86 2.00
C GLY A 24 -9.48 -3.00 1.55
N SER A 25 -8.97 -2.07 2.36
CA SER A 25 -7.94 -1.07 2.04
C SER A 25 -6.59 -1.37 2.71
N VAL A 26 -5.57 -0.56 2.42
CA VAL A 26 -4.27 -0.63 3.11
C VAL A 26 -3.99 0.66 3.87
N SER A 27 -3.78 0.54 5.18
CA SER A 27 -3.39 1.65 6.06
C SER A 27 -1.88 1.84 6.02
N ILE A 28 -1.42 3.01 5.59
CA ILE A 28 0.02 3.32 5.46
C ILE A 28 0.39 4.53 6.32
N ASP A 29 1.54 4.45 6.99
CA ASP A 29 2.15 5.55 7.75
C ASP A 29 2.21 6.83 6.88
N PRO A 30 1.69 7.97 7.37
CA PRO A 30 1.74 9.25 6.65
C PRO A 30 3.14 9.66 6.17
N THR A 31 4.19 9.27 6.87
CA THR A 31 5.58 9.53 6.49
C THR A 31 5.99 8.73 5.25
N LEU A 32 5.54 7.47 5.12
CA LEU A 32 5.76 6.63 3.95
C LEU A 32 4.89 7.06 2.77
N ILE A 33 3.63 7.44 3.01
CA ILE A 33 2.75 8.02 1.98
C ILE A 33 3.44 9.24 1.35
N LYS A 34 3.95 10.15 2.19
CA LYS A 34 4.67 11.35 1.74
C LYS A 34 5.98 11.00 1.01
N ALA A 35 6.77 10.07 1.56
CA ALA A 35 8.05 9.69 0.97
C ALA A 35 7.91 9.00 -0.40
N ALA A 36 6.87 8.17 -0.56
CA ALA A 36 6.57 7.47 -1.81
C ALA A 36 5.75 8.31 -2.79
N ASN A 37 5.26 9.50 -2.41
CA ASN A 37 4.36 10.31 -3.23
C ASN A 37 3.04 9.59 -3.59
N LEU A 38 2.47 8.88 -2.61
CA LEU A 38 1.14 8.27 -2.68
C LEU A 38 0.05 9.26 -2.27
N LEU A 39 -1.14 9.11 -2.85
CA LEU A 39 -2.34 9.85 -2.50
C LEU A 39 -3.30 8.95 -1.72
N LEU A 40 -4.15 9.57 -0.89
CA LEU A 40 -5.26 8.86 -0.26
C LEU A 40 -6.25 8.43 -1.35
N ASN A 41 -6.81 7.23 -1.20
CA ASN A 41 -7.66 6.55 -2.17
C ASN A 41 -6.96 6.22 -3.51
N GLU A 42 -5.64 6.36 -3.60
CA GLU A 42 -4.88 5.91 -4.78
C GLU A 42 -4.86 4.40 -4.85
N LYS A 43 -5.17 3.85 -6.03
CA LYS A 43 -5.04 2.41 -6.31
C LYS A 43 -3.58 2.00 -6.20
N VAL A 44 -3.34 0.92 -5.47
CA VAL A 44 -2.02 0.30 -5.30
C VAL A 44 -2.09 -1.20 -5.54
N ASP A 45 -0.96 -1.76 -5.96
CA ASP A 45 -0.77 -3.20 -6.07
C ASP A 45 0.11 -3.68 -4.92
N ILE A 46 -0.37 -4.71 -4.22
CA ILE A 46 0.31 -5.35 -3.08
C ILE A 46 0.87 -6.69 -3.53
N LEU A 47 2.17 -6.87 -3.31
CA LEU A 47 2.90 -8.08 -3.63
C LEU A 47 3.42 -8.69 -2.34
N ASN A 48 2.75 -9.73 -1.85
CA ASN A 48 3.16 -10.41 -0.63
C ASN A 48 4.34 -11.34 -0.92
N CYS A 49 5.51 -10.99 -0.38
CA CYS A 49 6.74 -11.73 -0.61
C CYS A 49 6.81 -13.07 0.16
N ASN A 50 5.94 -13.29 1.16
CA ASN A 50 5.96 -14.50 1.98
C ASN A 50 5.16 -15.65 1.37
N ASN A 51 4.06 -15.35 0.68
CA ASN A 51 3.17 -16.36 0.10
C ASN A 51 2.94 -16.19 -1.42
N GLY A 52 3.46 -15.12 -2.04
CA GLY A 52 3.33 -14.87 -3.46
C GLY A 52 2.00 -14.26 -3.90
N GLU A 53 1.07 -13.99 -2.98
CA GLU A 53 -0.22 -13.37 -3.29
C GLU A 53 -0.04 -11.97 -3.86
N ARG A 54 -0.92 -11.64 -4.81
CA ARG A 54 -0.92 -10.37 -5.53
C ARG A 54 -2.34 -9.89 -5.66
N PHE A 55 -2.59 -8.68 -5.18
CA PHE A 55 -3.92 -8.08 -5.23
C PHE A 55 -3.80 -6.57 -5.30
N SER A 56 -4.87 -5.93 -5.75
CA SER A 56 -4.96 -4.47 -5.81
C SER A 56 -5.96 -3.96 -4.78
N THR A 57 -5.65 -2.82 -4.18
CA THR A 57 -6.57 -2.09 -3.31
C THR A 57 -6.26 -0.59 -3.37
N TYR A 58 -6.64 0.20 -2.38
CA TYR A 58 -6.40 1.63 -2.27
C TYR A 58 -5.81 2.01 -0.92
N VAL A 59 -5.08 3.13 -0.91
CA VAL A 59 -4.41 3.65 0.29
C VAL A 59 -5.37 4.43 1.17
N ILE A 60 -5.34 4.16 2.47
CA ILE A 60 -5.91 5.05 3.48
C ILE A 60 -4.83 5.48 4.50
N LYS A 61 -5.14 6.52 5.26
CA LYS A 61 -4.20 7.10 6.22
C LYS A 61 -4.11 6.22 7.47
N GLY A 62 -2.94 5.62 7.70
CA GLY A 62 -2.63 4.88 8.92
C GLY A 62 -2.06 5.76 10.04
N LYS A 63 -1.70 5.10 11.15
CA LYS A 63 -0.92 5.65 12.26
C LYS A 63 0.58 5.57 11.95
N LYS A 64 1.39 6.29 12.72
CA LYS A 64 2.85 6.19 12.64
C LYS A 64 3.29 4.75 12.91
N GLY A 65 4.13 4.21 12.03
CA GLY A 65 4.62 2.84 12.05
C GLY A 65 3.72 1.80 11.37
N GLN A 66 2.50 2.14 10.95
CA GLN A 66 1.60 1.18 10.31
C GLN A 66 1.92 1.01 8.81
N VAL A 67 1.97 -0.25 8.37
CA VAL A 67 1.96 -0.70 6.98
C VAL A 67 1.28 -2.06 6.90
#